data_AF-A0A966HHX9-F1
#
_entry.id   AF-A0A966HHX9-F1
#
_cell.length_a   1.000
_cell.length_b   1.000
_cell.length_c   1.000
_cell.angle_alpha   90.00
_cell.angle_beta   90.00
_cell.angle_gamma   90.00
#
_symmetry.space_group_name_H-M   'P 1'
#
loop_
_entity.id
_entity.type
_entity.pdbx_description
1 polymer ?
#
loop_
_entity_poly.entity_id
_entity_poly.type
_entity_poly.pdbx_seq_one_letter_code
_entity_poly.pdbx_strand_id
1 'polypeptide(L)'
;MSDINIVSIDPITRRIRYSFNIIPHRTSGIEGLLQLCAKTILSTPGSDKFAKNYGGGLRTYTSNSLFVNNISDIAADMAYIISKSENLIKSEQSTKNVPIEERLRSMALHSVEYLEKEDAIDVRVDIESEAGECANLSLANQVRFK
;
A
#
# COMPACT_ATOMS: atom_id res chain seq x y z
N MET A 1 -5.18 -20.48 5.18
CA MET A 1 -4.57 -19.48 6.08
C MET A 1 -5.71 -18.60 6.56
N SER A 2 -5.81 -18.41 7.87
CA SER A 2 -7.01 -18.02 8.64
C SER A 2 -7.99 -17.06 7.96
N ASP A 3 -9.10 -17.63 7.46
CA ASP A 3 -10.33 -16.92 7.13
C ASP A 3 -10.93 -16.39 8.45
N ILE A 4 -10.72 -15.11 8.74
CA ILE A 4 -11.24 -14.46 9.95
C ILE A 4 -12.78 -14.40 9.83
N ASN A 5 -13.45 -15.46 10.28
CA ASN A 5 -14.90 -15.52 10.42
C ASN A 5 -15.25 -15.15 11.87
N ILE A 6 -15.70 -13.92 12.09
CA ILE A 6 -16.26 -13.52 13.38
C ILE A 6 -17.64 -14.18 13.52
N VAL A 7 -17.76 -15.08 14.49
CA VAL A 7 -19.02 -15.72 14.87
C VAL A 7 -19.86 -14.70 15.63
N SER A 8 -20.98 -14.26 15.07
CA SER A 8 -21.98 -13.46 15.80
C SER A 8 -23.19 -14.32 16.14
N ILE A 9 -23.64 -14.23 17.39
CA ILE A 9 -24.82 -14.96 17.88
C ILE A 9 -25.96 -13.95 17.94
N ASP A 10 -27.05 -14.24 17.22
CA ASP A 10 -28.28 -13.44 17.28
C ASP A 10 -28.83 -13.49 18.72
N PRO A 11 -28.99 -12.35 19.43
CA PRO A 11 -29.34 -12.35 20.85
C PRO A 11 -30.77 -12.84 21.12
N ILE A 12 -31.65 -12.84 20.12
CA ILE A 12 -33.05 -13.26 20.26
C ILE A 12 -33.20 -14.72 19.84
N THR A 13 -32.63 -15.10 18.69
CA THR A 13 -32.82 -16.45 18.14
C THR A 13 -31.71 -17.44 18.49
N ARG A 14 -30.60 -16.96 19.10
CA ARG A 14 -29.36 -17.70 19.40
C ARG A 14 -28.74 -18.43 18.20
N ARG A 15 -29.14 -18.08 16.98
CA ARG A 15 -28.55 -18.65 15.78
C ARG A 15 -27.17 -18.05 15.56
N ILE A 16 -26.20 -18.93 15.31
CA ILE A 16 -24.87 -18.55 14.87
C ILE A 16 -24.98 -18.06 13.44
N ARG A 17 -24.63 -16.79 13.21
CA ARG A 17 -24.48 -16.23 11.87
C ARG A 17 -23.00 -15.99 11.61
N TYR A 18 -22.54 -16.46 10.47
CA TYR A 18 -21.27 -16.04 9.89
C TYR A 18 -21.53 -14.72 9.20
N SER A 19 -21.06 -13.63 9.79
CA SER A 19 -21.19 -12.30 9.21
C SER A 19 -19.80 -11.78 8.87
N PHE A 20 -19.61 -11.35 7.62
CA PHE A 20 -18.57 -10.39 7.32
C PHE A 20 -19.00 -9.08 7.96
N ASN A 21 -18.30 -8.60 8.99
CA ASN A 21 -18.58 -7.29 9.56
C ASN A 21 -18.00 -6.24 8.61
N ILE A 22 -18.64 -6.02 7.45
CA ILE A 22 -18.28 -4.96 6.51
C ILE A 22 -19.05 -3.69 6.91
N ILE A 23 -18.98 -3.29 8.18
CA ILE A 23 -19.38 -1.92 8.52
C ILE A 23 -18.27 -1.05 7.95
N PRO A 24 -18.51 -0.24 6.91
CA PRO A 24 -17.49 0.63 6.37
C PRO A 24 -17.07 1.60 7.46
N HIS A 25 -15.84 1.46 7.94
CA HIS A 25 -15.24 2.40 8.87
C HIS A 25 -14.57 3.51 8.08
N ARG A 26 -14.81 4.76 8.45
CA ARG A 26 -14.10 5.89 7.87
C ARG A 26 -12.70 5.90 8.48
N THR A 27 -11.70 5.66 7.65
CA THR A 27 -10.29 5.86 8.04
C THR A 27 -9.98 7.35 8.11
N SER A 28 -9.26 7.77 9.14
CA SER A 28 -8.82 9.14 9.35
C SER A 28 -7.39 9.17 9.90
N GLY A 29 -6.72 10.32 9.78
CA GLY A 29 -5.35 10.49 10.27
C GLY A 29 -4.33 9.67 9.47
N ILE A 30 -3.26 9.21 10.13
CA ILE A 30 -2.17 8.46 9.47
C ILE A 30 -2.63 7.21 8.74
N GLU A 31 -3.69 6.53 9.20
CA GLU A 31 -4.23 5.33 8.52
C GLU A 31 -4.80 5.68 7.14
N GLY A 32 -5.51 6.81 7.04
CA GLY A 32 -6.02 7.31 5.76
C GLY A 32 -4.88 7.65 4.79
N LEU A 33 -3.82 8.27 5.30
CA LEU A 33 -2.61 8.55 4.52
C LEU A 33 -1.92 7.27 4.07
N LEU A 34 -1.77 6.28 4.95
CA LEU A 34 -1.15 5.00 4.64
C LEU A 34 -1.91 4.26 3.54
N GLN A 35 -3.25 4.23 3.60
CA GLN A 35 -4.07 3.63 2.56
C GLN A 35 -3.96 4.39 1.23
N LEU A 36 -3.89 5.72 1.26
CA LEU A 36 -3.64 6.53 0.07
C LEU A 36 -2.29 6.19 -0.56
N CYS A 37 -1.22 6.16 0.24
CA CYS A 37 0.12 5.78 -0.21
C CYS A 37 0.15 4.38 -0.83
N ALA A 38 -0.40 3.38 -0.12
CA ALA A 38 -0.49 2.01 -0.60
C ALA A 38 -1.26 1.93 -1.93
N LYS A 39 -2.42 2.61 -2.02
CA LYS A 39 -3.23 2.65 -3.24
C LYS A 39 -2.44 3.28 -4.39
N THR A 40 -1.75 4.39 -4.17
CA THR A 40 -0.99 5.08 -5.23
C THR A 40 0.16 4.22 -5.72
N ILE A 41 0.95 3.63 -4.82
CA ILE A 41 2.06 2.73 -5.17
C ILE A 41 1.57 1.53 -5.99
N LEU A 42 0.48 0.91 -5.57
CA LEU A 42 -0.10 -0.29 -6.22
C LEU A 42 -0.92 0.03 -7.48
N SER A 43 -1.26 1.30 -7.73
CA SER A 43 -2.01 1.70 -8.93
C SER A 43 -1.10 1.67 -10.16
N THR A 44 -1.59 1.06 -11.24
CA THR A 44 -0.90 1.01 -12.53
C THR A 44 -1.25 2.25 -13.34
N PRO A 45 -0.26 3.05 -13.80
CA PRO A 45 -0.52 4.15 -14.73
C PRO A 45 -1.35 3.68 -15.93
N GLY A 46 -2.35 4.48 -16.31
CA GLY A 46 -3.29 4.18 -17.39
C GLY A 46 -4.51 3.37 -16.97
N SER A 47 -4.58 2.82 -15.75
CA SER A 47 -5.76 2.10 -15.27
C SER A 47 -6.91 3.04 -14.89
N ASP A 48 -6.59 4.26 -14.45
CA ASP A 48 -7.61 5.28 -14.17
C ASP A 48 -7.95 6.05 -15.46
N LYS A 49 -9.22 5.94 -15.89
CA LYS A 49 -9.73 6.61 -17.09
C LYS A 49 -9.75 8.14 -16.98
N PHE A 50 -9.85 8.68 -15.77
CA PHE A 50 -9.89 10.11 -15.48
C PHE A 50 -8.51 10.68 -15.18
N ALA A 51 -7.60 9.85 -14.66
CA ALA A 51 -6.24 10.24 -14.32
C ALA A 51 -5.23 9.23 -14.88
N LYS A 52 -5.08 9.21 -16.21
CA LYS A 52 -4.24 8.22 -16.92
C LYS A 52 -2.77 8.21 -16.48
N ASN A 53 -2.26 9.32 -15.94
CA ASN A 53 -0.87 9.42 -15.48
C ASN A 53 -0.70 9.07 -13.99
N TYR A 54 -1.79 8.73 -13.29
CA TYR A 54 -1.78 8.45 -11.85
C TYR A 54 -1.37 7.00 -11.55
N GLY A 55 -0.48 6.85 -10.56
CA GLY A 55 -0.02 5.54 -10.08
C GLY A 55 1.51 5.41 -10.06
N GLY A 56 1.99 4.66 -9.08
CA GLY A 56 3.39 4.29 -8.91
C GLY A 56 3.82 3.22 -9.90
N GLY A 57 2.93 2.29 -10.25
CA GLY A 57 3.20 1.24 -11.23
C GLY A 57 3.82 -0.03 -10.66
N LEU A 58 3.85 -0.22 -9.34
CA LEU A 58 4.45 -1.41 -8.72
C LEU A 58 3.91 -2.73 -9.28
N ARG A 59 2.62 -2.77 -9.62
CA ARG A 59 1.97 -3.97 -10.18
C ARG A 59 2.58 -4.45 -11.49
N THR A 60 3.28 -3.63 -12.27
CA THR A 60 3.94 -4.11 -13.50
C THR A 60 5.10 -5.07 -13.21
N TYR A 61 5.71 -4.99 -12.02
CA TYR A 61 6.76 -5.92 -11.59
C TYR A 61 6.21 -7.28 -11.17
N THR A 62 4.94 -7.33 -10.78
CA THR A 62 4.29 -8.60 -10.36
C THR A 62 4.02 -9.54 -11.54
N SER A 63 4.00 -9.02 -12.77
CA SER A 63 3.83 -9.81 -14.00
C SER A 63 5.13 -10.22 -14.68
N ASN A 64 6.27 -9.62 -14.29
CA ASN A 64 7.56 -9.91 -14.92
C ASN A 64 8.25 -11.06 -14.18
N SER A 65 8.92 -11.95 -14.93
CA SER A 65 9.82 -12.94 -14.34
C SER A 65 11.01 -12.20 -13.75
N LEU A 66 11.04 -12.08 -12.43
CA LEU A 66 12.19 -11.53 -11.74
C LEU A 66 13.27 -12.61 -11.64
N PHE A 67 14.53 -12.21 -11.55
CA PHE A 67 15.66 -13.11 -11.30
C PHE A 67 16.40 -12.59 -10.07
N VAL A 68 16.82 -13.48 -9.17
CA VAL A 68 17.50 -13.14 -7.90
C VAL A 68 18.73 -12.24 -8.13
N ASN A 69 19.34 -12.36 -9.31
CA ASN A 69 20.51 -11.59 -9.74
C ASN A 69 20.22 -10.10 -9.97
N ASN A 70 18.94 -9.72 -10.11
CA ASN A 70 18.50 -8.37 -10.46
C ASN A 70 17.98 -7.57 -9.26
N ILE A 71 18.21 -8.04 -8.02
CA ILE A 71 17.70 -7.38 -6.80
C ILE A 71 18.14 -5.90 -6.71
N SER A 72 19.36 -5.57 -7.15
CA SER A 72 19.84 -4.18 -7.18
C SER A 72 19.01 -3.28 -8.11
N ASP A 73 18.67 -3.80 -9.29
CA ASP A 73 17.90 -3.08 -10.29
C ASP A 73 16.45 -2.93 -9.82
N ILE A 74 15.91 -3.98 -9.22
CA ILE A 74 14.59 -3.95 -8.59
C ILE A 74 14.56 -2.91 -7.47
N ALA A 75 15.58 -2.83 -6.62
CA ALA A 75 15.63 -1.84 -5.55
C ALA A 75 15.67 -0.40 -6.09
N ALA A 76 16.42 -0.15 -7.17
CA ALA A 76 16.45 1.14 -7.86
C ALA A 76 15.08 1.51 -8.45
N ASP A 77 14.43 0.55 -9.09
CA ASP A 77 13.08 0.72 -9.63
C ASP A 77 12.04 0.98 -8.54
N MET A 78 12.12 0.27 -7.40
CA MET A 78 11.27 0.51 -6.24
C MET A 78 11.47 1.92 -5.68
N ALA A 79 12.72 2.38 -5.55
CA ALA A 79 13.04 3.72 -5.10
C ALA A 79 12.44 4.78 -6.04
N TYR A 80 12.53 4.56 -7.36
CA TYR A 80 11.90 5.42 -8.36
C TYR A 80 10.38 5.45 -8.22
N ILE A 81 9.73 4.29 -8.08
CA ILE A 81 8.27 4.17 -7.90
C ILE A 81 7.80 4.92 -6.66
N ILE A 82 8.52 4.78 -5.55
CA ILE A 82 8.22 5.45 -4.28
C ILE A 82 8.36 6.96 -4.43
N SER A 83 9.48 7.44 -4.98
CA SER A 83 9.69 8.88 -5.22
C SER A 83 8.65 9.48 -6.17
N LYS A 84 8.29 8.76 -7.23
CA LYS A 84 7.21 9.16 -8.14
C LYS A 84 5.87 9.24 -7.41
N SER A 85 5.55 8.25 -6.59
CA SER A 85 4.31 8.19 -5.82
C SER A 85 4.22 9.31 -4.79
N GLU A 86 5.34 9.64 -4.13
CA GLU A 86 5.45 10.76 -3.19
C GLU A 86 5.09 12.08 -3.88
N ASN A 87 5.71 12.35 -5.03
CA ASN A 87 5.47 13.57 -5.80
C ASN A 87 4.02 13.68 -6.28
N LEU A 88 3.42 12.56 -6.70
CA LEU A 88 2.00 12.53 -7.11
C LEU A 88 1.07 12.88 -5.93
N ILE A 89 1.30 12.28 -4.76
CA ILE A 89 0.48 12.53 -3.57
C ILE A 89 0.63 13.97 -3.11
N LYS A 90 1.86 14.49 -3.03
CA LYS A 90 2.12 15.89 -2.65
C LYS A 90 1.45 16.87 -3.60
N SER A 91 1.55 16.62 -4.92
CA SER A 91 0.88 17.43 -5.94
C SER A 91 -0.64 17.41 -5.77
N GLU A 92 -1.24 16.23 -5.56
CA GLU A 92 -2.68 16.10 -5.35
C GLU A 92 -3.15 16.83 -4.07
N GLN A 93 -2.42 16.65 -2.97
CA GLN A 93 -2.74 17.27 -1.68
C GLN A 93 -2.54 18.79 -1.68
N SER A 94 -1.65 19.34 -2.51
CA SER A 94 -1.44 20.78 -2.63
C SER A 94 -2.70 21.56 -3.04
N THR A 95 -3.61 20.89 -3.76
CA THR A 95 -4.85 21.48 -4.27
C THR A 95 -6.07 21.24 -3.37
N LYS A 96 -5.92 20.38 -2.34
CA LYS A 96 -7.02 19.93 -1.49
C LYS A 96 -6.82 20.41 -0.05
N ASN A 97 -7.92 20.74 0.62
CA ASN A 97 -7.88 21.05 2.05
C ASN A 97 -7.87 19.75 2.86
N VAL A 98 -6.69 19.15 3.01
CA VAL A 98 -6.45 17.89 3.75
C VAL A 98 -5.96 18.21 5.16
N PRO A 99 -6.46 17.53 6.22
CA PRO A 99 -5.94 17.67 7.58
C PRO A 99 -4.44 17.38 7.67
N ILE A 100 -3.75 18.01 8.63
CA ILE A 100 -2.28 17.87 8.78
C ILE A 100 -1.83 16.44 9.09
N GLU A 101 -2.67 15.69 9.80
CA GLU A 101 -2.47 14.26 10.14
C GLU A 101 -2.56 13.36 8.90
N GLU A 102 -3.29 13.79 7.87
CA GLU A 102 -3.49 13.06 6.61
C GLU A 102 -2.57 13.59 5.48
N ARG A 103 -1.75 14.61 5.76
CA ARG A 103 -0.88 15.24 4.76
C ARG A 103 0.49 14.57 4.75
N LEU A 104 0.97 14.20 3.56
CA LEU A 104 2.24 13.52 3.38
C LEU A 104 3.41 14.51 3.52
N ARG A 105 4.28 14.27 4.50
CA ARG A 105 5.54 15.01 4.65
C ARG A 105 6.65 14.38 3.85
N SER A 106 6.88 13.09 4.05
CA SER A 106 7.95 12.33 3.40
C SER A 106 7.53 10.88 3.19
N MET A 107 8.06 10.26 2.14
CA MET A 107 7.93 8.84 1.89
C MET A 107 9.26 8.30 1.38
N ALA A 108 9.82 7.30 2.05
CA ALA A 108 11.15 6.78 1.74
C ALA A 108 11.14 5.25 1.69
N LEU A 109 11.97 4.71 0.80
CA LEU A 109 12.24 3.27 0.77
C LEU A 109 13.13 2.93 1.97
N HIS A 110 12.65 2.05 2.86
CA HIS A 110 13.39 1.59 4.02
C HIS A 110 14.31 0.42 3.65
N SER A 111 13.72 -0.66 3.15
CA SER A 111 14.46 -1.85 2.72
C SER A 111 13.75 -2.61 1.61
N VAL A 112 14.55 -3.37 0.87
CA VAL A 112 14.09 -4.35 -0.12
C VAL A 112 14.77 -5.67 0.23
N GLU A 113 14.00 -6.63 0.73
CA GLU A 113 14.50 -7.91 1.21
C GLU A 113 13.91 -9.05 0.38
N TYR A 114 14.76 -10.00 -0.02
CA TYR A 114 14.30 -11.23 -0.67
C TYR A 114 13.99 -12.29 0.38
N LEU A 115 12.77 -12.79 0.37
CA LEU A 115 12.30 -13.87 1.24
C LEU A 115 12.38 -15.20 0.49
N GLU A 116 13.51 -15.89 0.64
CA GLU A 116 13.77 -17.19 -0.02
C GLU A 116 12.66 -18.24 0.21
N LYS A 117 12.03 -18.23 1.40
CA LYS A 117 10.98 -19.19 1.75
C LYS A 117 9.68 -19.00 0.97
N GLU A 118 9.39 -17.76 0.56
CA GLU A 118 8.13 -17.39 -0.09
C GLU A 118 8.34 -17.05 -1.57
N ASP A 119 9.59 -17.09 -2.03
CA ASP A 119 10.03 -16.66 -3.35
C ASP A 119 9.46 -15.28 -3.72
N ALA A 120 9.56 -14.35 -2.76
CA ALA A 120 8.94 -13.04 -2.80
C ALA A 120 9.88 -11.95 -2.33
N ILE A 121 9.64 -10.72 -2.79
CA ILE A 121 10.34 -9.52 -2.31
C ILE A 121 9.46 -8.80 -1.29
N ASP A 122 9.99 -8.52 -0.11
CA ASP A 122 9.42 -7.59 0.87
C ASP A 122 10.01 -6.20 0.62
N VAL A 123 9.13 -5.27 0.28
CA VAL A 123 9.47 -3.85 0.12
C VAL A 123 8.87 -3.10 1.30
N ARG A 124 9.73 -2.48 2.10
CA ARG A 124 9.32 -1.66 3.25
C ARG A 124 9.47 -0.20 2.95
N VAL A 125 8.43 0.56 3.24
CA VAL A 125 8.34 2.00 2.99
C VAL A 125 8.01 2.73 4.28
N ASP A 126 8.85 3.70 4.63
CA ASP A 126 8.60 4.63 5.72
C ASP A 126 7.74 5.79 5.20
N ILE A 127 6.68 6.11 5.94
CA ILE A 127 5.74 7.19 5.64
C ILE A 127 5.69 8.12 6.85
N GLU A 128 5.84 9.41 6.61
CA GLU A 128 5.76 10.45 7.64
C GLU A 128 4.65 11.45 7.28
N SER A 129 3.74 11.71 8.23
CA SER A 129 2.76 12.79 8.10
C SER A 129 3.35 14.13 8.50
N GLU A 130 2.69 15.22 8.11
CA GLU A 130 3.10 16.55 8.56
C GLU A 130 2.81 16.82 10.04
N ALA A 131 1.92 16.04 10.66
CA ALA A 131 1.75 16.02 12.11
C ALA A 131 2.95 15.39 12.84
N GLY A 132 3.89 14.77 12.10
CA GLY A 132 5.06 14.08 12.66
C GLY A 132 4.80 12.62 13.04
N GLU A 133 3.66 12.05 12.61
CA GLU A 133 3.38 10.64 12.82
C GLU A 133 4.10 9.80 11.76
N CYS A 134 4.79 8.75 12.20
CA CYS A 134 5.49 7.82 11.33
C CYS A 134 4.74 6.50 11.25
N ALA A 135 4.62 5.96 10.05
CA ALA A 135 4.07 4.63 9.81
C ALA A 135 4.95 3.84 8.85
N ASN A 136 4.97 2.52 9.04
CA ASN A 136 5.69 1.60 8.19
C ASN A 136 4.72 0.81 7.33
N LEU A 137 4.95 0.77 6.03
CA LEU A 137 4.19 -0.03 5.07
C LEU A 137 5.07 -1.15 4.53
N SER A 138 4.69 -2.41 4.79
CA SER A 138 5.29 -3.57 4.13
C SER A 138 4.40 -4.03 2.98
N LEU A 139 5.03 -4.23 1.82
CA LEU A 139 4.41 -4.73 0.59
C LEU A 139 4.81 -6.19 0.31
N ALA A 140 5.08 -6.96 1.37
CA ALA A 140 5.41 -8.37 1.29
C ALA A 140 4.41 -9.14 0.39
N ASN A 141 4.93 -10.15 -0.32
CA ASN A 141 4.18 -11.05 -1.19
C ASN A 141 3.53 -10.43 -2.44
N GLN A 142 3.64 -9.11 -2.66
CA GLN A 142 3.11 -8.50 -3.89
C GLN A 142 4.00 -8.81 -5.09
N VAL A 143 5.32 -8.85 -4.89
CA VAL A 143 6.31 -9.11 -5.92
C VAL A 143 6.85 -10.52 -5.74
N ARG A 144 6.60 -11.42 -6.70
CA ARG A 144 6.98 -12.83 -6.66
C ARG A 144 7.87 -13.20 -7.83
N PHE A 145 8.83 -14.08 -7.60
CA PHE A 145 9.55 -14.76 -8.68
C PHE A 145 8.68 -15.92 -9.19
N LYS A 146 8.95 -16.36 -10.42
CA LYS A 146 8.22 -17.44 -11.09
C LYS A 146 9.17 -18.55 -11.51
#